data_AF-G8B1Q0-F1
#
_entry.id   AF-G8B1Q0-F1
#
_cell.length_a   1.000
_cell.length_b   1.000
_cell.length_c   1.000
_cell.angle_alpha   90.00
_cell.angle_beta   90.00
_cell.angle_gamma   90.00
#
_symmetry.space_group_name_H-M   'P 1'
#
loop_
_entity.id
_entity.type
_entity.pdbx_description
1 polymer ?
#
loop_
_entity_poly.entity_id
_entity_poly.type
_entity_poly.pdbx_seq_one_letter_code
_entity_poly.pdbx_strand_id
1 'polypeptide(L)'
;MKTFAIILCLGFTSQVSHAFFPPDVEKCMVESGFTNIPDDLGIIDGVGNPNDTDKLKDVPKEKLAIATACMFHKEYTNTLYDMLKLLIGMNDKATNDQRQQMMDTLNTCHSEVKDNDAELLMCVKAFEAPFDYFIETLHMFGKSALYPCYGHCGLKIPDLYILEEHRNHVDELLKRIGTDNVYCITACKVERKEDNPALALYTMLSEIIDRRLKDDKNTEAKAALEKCYTDGEYQKVEMAGSLGETIPKGSKVRDTYQLLKCMKVFEEPWINLMRN
;
A
#
# COMPACT_ATOMS: atom_id res chain seq x y z
N MET A 1 7.21 -32.61 6.79
CA MET A 1 7.89 -31.80 5.77
C MET A 1 6.88 -31.37 4.71
N LYS A 2 6.19 -30.25 4.97
CA LYS A 2 5.33 -29.45 4.09
C LYS A 2 4.70 -28.41 5.02
N THR A 3 4.62 -27.16 4.56
CA THR A 3 4.06 -25.97 5.24
C THR A 3 4.99 -25.31 6.28
N PHE A 4 5.01 -23.97 6.34
CA PHE A 4 5.77 -23.08 7.23
C PHE A 4 7.06 -22.42 6.70
N ALA A 5 7.14 -22.12 5.40
CA ALA A 5 8.02 -21.06 4.87
C ALA A 5 7.27 -19.71 4.81
N ILE A 6 6.54 -19.35 5.88
CA ILE A 6 5.66 -18.17 5.93
C ILE A 6 5.91 -17.40 7.21
N ILE A 7 7.15 -17.01 7.53
CA ILE A 7 7.33 -16.16 8.71
C ILE A 7 8.51 -15.21 8.47
N LEU A 8 8.20 -13.99 8.02
CA LEU A 8 9.12 -12.87 7.74
C LEU A 8 10.12 -12.97 6.59
N CYS A 9 9.85 -13.81 5.59
CA CYS A 9 10.03 -13.26 4.25
C CYS A 9 9.06 -12.07 4.15
N LEU A 10 9.58 -10.85 4.24
CA LEU A 10 9.04 -9.69 3.51
C LEU A 10 9.12 -9.94 1.99
N GLY A 11 8.84 -11.17 1.56
CA GLY A 11 8.53 -11.49 0.19
C GLY A 11 7.22 -10.80 -0.08
N PHE A 12 7.32 -9.59 -0.64
CA PHE A 12 6.39 -9.20 -1.67
C PHE A 12 6.59 -10.30 -2.71
N THR A 13 5.77 -11.34 -2.60
CA THR A 13 5.83 -12.48 -3.51
C THR A 13 5.48 -11.90 -4.86
N SER A 14 6.53 -11.76 -5.66
CA SER A 14 6.56 -11.67 -7.10
C SER A 14 5.23 -11.24 -7.71
N GLN A 15 5.17 -9.99 -8.15
CA GLN A 15 5.46 -9.74 -9.55
C GLN A 15 6.07 -8.35 -9.67
N VAL A 16 7.10 -8.24 -10.51
CA VAL A 16 7.43 -6.97 -11.16
C VAL A 16 6.31 -6.84 -12.18
N SER A 17 5.18 -6.24 -11.84
CA SER A 17 4.00 -6.29 -12.71
C SER A 17 3.27 -4.97 -12.67
N HIS A 18 3.11 -4.41 -13.86
CA HIS A 18 1.97 -3.57 -14.23
C HIS A 18 0.76 -3.96 -13.37
N ALA A 19 0.18 -2.98 -12.69
CA ALA A 19 -0.85 -3.16 -11.66
C ALA A 19 -2.08 -3.95 -12.14
N PHE A 20 -2.27 -4.00 -13.46
CA PHE A 20 -3.38 -4.66 -14.11
C PHE A 20 -2.95 -5.97 -14.77
N PHE A 21 -3.75 -7.01 -14.56
CA PHE A 21 -3.55 -8.32 -15.18
C PHE A 21 -3.61 -8.18 -16.72
N PRO A 22 -2.59 -8.61 -17.50
CA PRO A 22 -2.51 -8.28 -18.93
C PRO A 22 -3.74 -8.68 -19.77
N PRO A 23 -4.38 -9.85 -19.56
CA PRO A 23 -5.63 -10.19 -20.24
C PRO A 23 -6.80 -9.24 -19.93
N ASP A 24 -6.85 -8.69 -18.72
CA ASP A 24 -7.86 -7.70 -18.34
C ASP A 24 -7.60 -6.34 -18.97
N VAL A 25 -6.32 -5.94 -19.10
CA VAL A 25 -5.90 -4.75 -19.85
C VAL A 25 -6.39 -4.85 -21.30
N GLU A 26 -6.01 -5.92 -22.01
CA GLU A 26 -6.41 -6.13 -23.40
C GLU A 26 -7.93 -6.07 -23.57
N LYS A 27 -8.67 -6.77 -22.71
CA LYS A 27 -10.13 -6.77 -22.75
C LYS A 27 -10.70 -5.36 -22.57
N CYS A 28 -10.24 -4.61 -21.56
CA CYS A 28 -10.70 -3.25 -21.31
C CYS A 28 -10.37 -2.29 -22.46
N MET A 29 -9.21 -2.44 -23.09
CA MET A 29 -8.84 -1.66 -24.26
C MET A 29 -9.81 -1.91 -25.43
N VAL A 30 -10.09 -3.18 -25.74
CA VAL A 30 -11.06 -3.54 -26.79
C VAL A 30 -12.45 -2.97 -26.48
N GLU A 31 -12.93 -3.14 -25.25
CA GLU A 31 -14.24 -2.63 -24.80
C GLU A 31 -14.32 -1.09 -24.86
N SER A 32 -13.18 -0.41 -24.75
CA SER A 32 -13.06 1.06 -24.87
C SER A 32 -12.87 1.54 -26.32
N GLY A 33 -12.90 0.63 -27.29
CA GLY A 33 -12.81 0.93 -28.71
C GLY A 33 -11.38 1.10 -29.26
N PHE A 34 -10.37 0.53 -28.59
CA PHE A 34 -9.05 0.31 -29.18
C PHE A 34 -9.09 -0.91 -30.11
N THR A 35 -8.41 -0.84 -31.26
CA THR A 35 -8.56 -1.82 -32.36
C THR A 35 -7.24 -2.45 -32.79
N ASN A 36 -6.10 -1.84 -32.47
CA ASN A 36 -4.77 -2.32 -32.82
C ASN A 36 -4.00 -2.69 -31.54
N ILE A 37 -4.52 -3.66 -30.79
CA ILE A 37 -4.04 -4.02 -29.45
C ILE A 37 -2.51 -4.17 -29.32
N PRO A 38 -1.77 -4.84 -30.23
CA PRO A 38 -0.31 -4.94 -30.08
C PRO A 38 0.41 -3.58 -30.04
N ASP A 39 -0.08 -2.61 -30.80
CA ASP A 39 0.47 -1.25 -30.84
C ASP A 39 -0.14 -0.37 -29.74
N ASP A 40 -1.42 -0.58 -29.42
CA ASP A 40 -2.19 0.18 -28.44
C ASP A 40 -1.77 -0.16 -27.00
N LEU A 41 -1.28 -1.38 -26.70
CA LEU A 41 -0.81 -1.74 -25.35
C LEU A 41 0.32 -0.82 -24.85
N GLY A 42 1.18 -0.33 -25.75
CA GLY A 42 2.22 0.65 -25.41
C GLY A 42 1.70 2.04 -25.01
N ILE A 43 0.42 2.33 -25.27
CA ILE A 43 -0.26 3.56 -24.82
C ILE A 43 -0.54 3.47 -23.32
N ILE A 44 -1.01 2.31 -22.83
CA ILE A 44 -1.31 2.08 -21.41
C ILE A 44 -0.04 2.20 -20.58
N ASP A 45 1.07 1.64 -21.05
CA ASP A 45 2.38 1.77 -20.40
C ASP A 45 2.90 3.21 -20.40
N GLY A 46 2.47 4.03 -21.37
CA GLY A 46 2.78 5.44 -21.44
C GLY A 46 1.97 6.31 -20.47
N VAL A 47 0.86 5.81 -19.93
CA VAL A 47 -0.01 6.56 -19.02
C VAL A 47 0.75 6.95 -17.76
N GLY A 48 0.94 8.25 -17.58
CA GLY A 48 1.65 8.79 -16.43
C GLY A 48 3.17 8.79 -16.55
N ASN A 49 3.76 8.09 -17.53
CA ASN A 49 5.20 8.13 -17.75
C ASN A 49 5.59 9.43 -18.50
N PRO A 50 6.38 10.34 -17.88
CA PRO A 50 6.74 11.61 -18.50
C PRO A 50 7.55 11.45 -19.80
N ASN A 51 8.27 10.32 -19.95
CA ASN A 51 9.05 10.03 -21.15
C ASN A 51 8.19 9.52 -22.32
N ASP A 52 6.94 9.15 -22.06
CA ASP A 52 6.02 8.57 -23.05
C ASP A 52 4.81 9.48 -23.34
N THR A 53 4.87 10.76 -22.91
CA THR A 53 3.83 11.77 -23.16
C THR A 53 3.48 11.91 -24.66
N ASP A 54 4.46 11.71 -25.54
CA ASP A 54 4.26 11.70 -26.99
C ASP A 54 3.36 10.57 -27.49
N LYS A 55 3.29 9.43 -26.78
CA LYS A 55 2.41 8.30 -27.14
C LYS A 55 0.95 8.57 -26.82
N LEU A 56 0.69 9.49 -25.88
CA LEU A 56 -0.66 9.79 -25.38
C LEU A 56 -1.33 10.98 -26.08
N LYS A 57 -0.57 11.78 -26.84
CA LYS A 57 -1.05 13.08 -27.35
C LYS A 57 -2.21 12.95 -28.34
N ASP A 58 -2.19 11.92 -29.16
CA ASP A 58 -3.17 11.69 -30.23
C ASP A 58 -4.31 10.74 -29.78
N VAL A 59 -4.24 10.23 -28.55
CA VAL A 59 -5.21 9.28 -28.02
C VAL A 59 -6.40 10.03 -27.43
N PRO A 60 -7.64 9.73 -27.85
CA PRO A 60 -8.82 10.35 -27.26
C PRO A 60 -8.89 10.09 -25.75
N LYS A 61 -8.93 11.18 -24.95
CA LYS A 61 -8.95 11.09 -23.47
C LYS A 61 -10.14 10.29 -22.94
N GLU A 62 -11.27 10.35 -23.64
CA GLU A 62 -12.46 9.55 -23.32
C GLU A 62 -12.17 8.04 -23.40
N LYS A 63 -11.46 7.57 -24.43
CA LYS A 63 -11.07 6.16 -24.54
C LYS A 63 -10.12 5.74 -23.42
N LEU A 64 -9.17 6.60 -23.05
CA LEU A 64 -8.27 6.36 -21.92
C LEU A 64 -9.06 6.28 -20.61
N ALA A 65 -10.01 7.19 -20.39
CA ALA A 65 -10.83 7.21 -19.18
C ALA A 65 -11.66 5.94 -19.03
N ILE A 66 -12.33 5.49 -20.11
CA ILE A 66 -13.13 4.25 -20.11
C ILE A 66 -12.23 3.04 -19.83
N ALA A 67 -11.06 2.96 -20.49
CA ALA A 67 -10.12 1.86 -20.30
C ALA A 67 -9.61 1.81 -18.85
N THR A 68 -9.16 2.95 -18.31
CA THR A 68 -8.65 3.05 -16.93
C THR A 68 -9.73 2.71 -15.90
N ALA A 69 -10.97 3.19 -16.08
CA ALA A 69 -12.09 2.82 -15.21
C ALA A 69 -12.37 1.31 -15.25
N CYS A 70 -12.40 0.70 -16.44
CA CYS A 70 -12.59 -0.74 -16.62
C CYS A 70 -11.48 -1.56 -15.93
N MET A 71 -10.22 -1.19 -16.13
CA MET A 71 -9.08 -1.86 -15.52
C MET A 71 -9.12 -1.75 -13.99
N PHE A 72 -9.48 -0.57 -13.48
CA PHE A 72 -9.64 -0.33 -12.06
C PHE A 72 -10.73 -1.23 -11.44
N HIS A 73 -11.91 -1.33 -12.06
CA HIS A 73 -13.01 -2.18 -11.56
C HIS A 73 -12.68 -3.67 -11.52
N LYS A 74 -11.75 -4.12 -12.36
CA LYS A 74 -11.33 -5.53 -12.39
C LYS A 74 -10.30 -5.87 -11.31
N GLU A 75 -9.42 -4.92 -11.00
CA GLU A 75 -8.35 -5.13 -10.02
C GLU A 75 -8.78 -4.76 -8.59
N TYR A 76 -9.58 -3.69 -8.44
CA TYR A 76 -9.89 -3.08 -7.16
C TYR A 76 -11.34 -3.31 -6.73
N THR A 77 -11.55 -3.36 -5.41
CA THR A 77 -12.88 -3.48 -4.79
C THR A 77 -13.37 -2.17 -4.17
N ASN A 78 -12.49 -1.16 -4.09
CA ASN A 78 -12.83 0.19 -3.60
C ASN A 78 -13.34 1.03 -4.77
N THR A 79 -13.97 2.17 -4.49
CA THR A 79 -14.33 3.13 -5.55
C THR A 79 -13.08 3.85 -6.07
N LEU A 80 -13.10 4.29 -7.34
CA LEU A 80 -12.00 5.07 -7.91
C LEU A 80 -11.87 6.42 -7.20
N TYR A 81 -13.00 7.02 -6.81
CA TYR A 81 -13.03 8.24 -6.01
C TYR A 81 -12.26 8.09 -4.68
N ASP A 82 -12.51 7.02 -3.91
CA ASP A 82 -11.80 6.79 -2.64
C ASP A 82 -10.31 6.56 -2.87
N MET A 83 -9.95 5.91 -3.97
CA MET A 83 -8.56 5.68 -4.34
C MET A 83 -7.85 6.97 -4.73
N LEU A 84 -8.46 7.82 -5.57
CA LEU A 84 -7.88 9.12 -5.93
C LEU A 84 -7.74 10.02 -4.69
N LYS A 85 -8.72 9.98 -3.78
CA LYS A 85 -8.67 10.69 -2.51
C LYS A 85 -7.48 10.24 -1.65
N LEU A 86 -7.25 8.93 -1.56
CA LEU A 86 -6.08 8.36 -0.88
C LEU A 86 -4.78 8.87 -1.51
N LEU A 87 -4.65 8.78 -2.84
CA LEU A 87 -3.46 9.19 -3.58
C LEU A 87 -3.16 10.69 -3.45
N ILE A 88 -4.19 11.55 -3.46
CA ILE A 88 -4.03 12.98 -3.17
C ILE A 88 -3.46 13.21 -1.77
N GLY A 89 -3.92 12.46 -0.76
CA GLY A 89 -3.38 12.53 0.60
C GLY A 89 -1.93 12.05 0.72
N MET A 90 -1.55 11.09 -0.13
CA MET A 90 -0.19 10.55 -0.24
C MET A 90 0.74 11.39 -1.15
N ASN A 91 0.21 12.43 -1.80
CA ASN A 91 0.99 13.28 -2.70
C ASN A 91 2.07 14.06 -1.94
N ASP A 92 3.33 13.77 -2.24
CA ASP A 92 4.53 14.42 -1.69
C ASP A 92 4.98 15.65 -2.50
N LYS A 93 4.60 15.73 -3.78
CA LYS A 93 5.02 16.78 -4.71
C LYS A 93 4.21 18.08 -4.56
N ALA A 94 3.02 18.00 -3.98
CA ALA A 94 2.11 19.12 -3.82
C ALA A 94 2.19 19.77 -2.43
N THR A 95 1.96 21.09 -2.35
CA THR A 95 1.73 21.80 -1.08
C THR A 95 0.39 21.40 -0.45
N ASN A 96 0.15 21.79 0.81
CA ASN A 96 -1.15 21.60 1.45
C ASN A 96 -2.29 22.24 0.64
N ASP A 97 -2.09 23.48 0.17
CA ASP A 97 -3.10 24.22 -0.59
C ASP A 97 -3.38 23.56 -1.94
N GLN A 98 -2.33 23.09 -2.64
CA GLN A 98 -2.49 22.35 -3.89
C GLN A 98 -3.23 21.02 -3.67
N ARG A 99 -2.92 20.29 -2.59
CA ARG A 99 -3.66 19.07 -2.22
C ARG A 99 -5.13 19.37 -1.93
N GLN A 100 -5.43 20.46 -1.23
CA GLN A 100 -6.79 20.87 -0.97
C GLN A 100 -7.54 21.20 -2.26
N GLN A 101 -6.91 21.93 -3.19
CA GLN A 101 -7.49 22.23 -4.51
C GLN A 101 -7.79 20.97 -5.32
N MET A 102 -6.88 19.99 -5.32
CA MET A 102 -7.12 18.69 -5.96
C MET A 102 -8.29 17.95 -5.30
N MET A 103 -8.36 17.96 -3.97
CA MET A 103 -9.45 17.36 -3.21
C MET A 103 -10.80 18.00 -3.53
N ASP A 104 -10.86 19.34 -3.58
CA ASP A 104 -12.07 20.09 -3.88
C ASP A 104 -12.55 19.82 -5.32
N THR A 105 -11.61 19.75 -6.27
CA THR A 105 -11.89 19.38 -7.67
C THR A 105 -12.46 17.97 -7.75
N LEU A 106 -11.82 16.99 -7.08
CA LEU A 106 -12.27 15.60 -7.05
C LEU A 106 -13.69 15.48 -6.46
N ASN A 107 -13.95 16.15 -5.33
CA ASN A 107 -15.26 16.15 -4.67
C ASN A 107 -16.35 16.76 -5.56
N THR A 108 -16.03 17.88 -6.22
CA THR A 108 -16.96 18.55 -7.15
C THR A 108 -17.32 17.62 -8.30
N CYS A 109 -16.31 17.07 -8.99
CA CYS A 109 -16.52 16.14 -10.09
C CYS A 109 -17.32 14.90 -9.68
N HIS A 110 -16.98 14.28 -8.55
CA HIS A 110 -17.73 13.13 -8.04
C HIS A 110 -19.19 13.47 -7.76
N SER A 111 -19.50 14.68 -7.27
CA SER A 111 -20.89 15.10 -7.06
C SER A 111 -21.68 15.30 -8.36
N GLU A 112 -21.02 15.71 -9.44
CA GLU A 112 -21.63 15.94 -10.75
C GLU A 112 -21.88 14.63 -11.51
N VAL A 113 -20.90 13.73 -11.53
CA VAL A 113 -20.91 12.49 -12.34
C VAL A 113 -21.34 11.25 -11.54
N LYS A 114 -21.47 11.39 -10.21
CA LYS A 114 -21.81 10.32 -9.27
C LYS A 114 -20.85 9.12 -9.38
N ASP A 115 -21.38 7.94 -9.71
CA ASP A 115 -20.68 6.66 -9.72
C ASP A 115 -20.13 6.27 -11.11
N ASN A 116 -20.13 7.20 -12.09
CA ASN A 116 -19.51 6.96 -13.40
C ASN A 116 -18.01 7.30 -13.36
N ASP A 117 -17.18 6.28 -13.14
CA ASP A 117 -15.73 6.45 -13.01
C ASP A 117 -15.05 6.96 -14.30
N ALA A 118 -15.58 6.66 -15.49
CA ALA A 118 -15.03 7.20 -16.73
C ALA A 118 -15.32 8.71 -16.85
N GLU A 119 -16.54 9.14 -16.50
CA GLU A 119 -16.88 10.56 -16.45
C GLU A 119 -16.12 11.29 -15.33
N LEU A 120 -15.87 10.62 -14.19
CA LEU A 120 -15.03 11.15 -13.11
C LEU A 120 -13.60 11.45 -13.60
N LEU A 121 -12.96 10.49 -14.27
CA LEU A 121 -11.61 10.65 -14.84
C LEU A 121 -11.56 11.78 -15.87
N MET A 122 -12.60 11.93 -16.68
CA MET A 122 -12.71 13.04 -17.63
C MET A 122 -12.89 14.39 -16.94
N CYS A 123 -13.76 14.47 -15.92
CA CYS A 123 -14.04 15.70 -15.20
C CYS A 123 -12.79 16.24 -14.48
N VAL A 124 -12.05 15.38 -13.78
CA VAL A 124 -10.82 15.78 -13.07
C VAL A 124 -9.62 15.97 -14.01
N LYS A 125 -9.79 15.70 -15.31
CA LYS A 125 -8.72 15.70 -16.32
C LYS A 125 -7.56 14.79 -15.90
N ALA A 126 -7.88 13.54 -15.61
CA ALA A 126 -6.96 12.59 -14.97
C ALA A 126 -5.66 12.30 -15.74
N PHE A 127 -5.61 12.58 -17.04
CA PHE A 127 -4.43 12.35 -17.89
C PHE A 127 -3.65 13.65 -18.18
N GLU A 128 -3.85 14.67 -17.36
CA GLU A 128 -3.15 15.94 -17.36
C GLU A 128 -2.69 16.29 -15.93
N ALA A 129 -1.66 17.12 -15.81
CA ALA A 129 -1.21 17.59 -14.51
C ALA A 129 -2.33 18.37 -13.78
N PRO A 130 -2.48 18.18 -12.46
CA PRO A 130 -1.63 17.36 -11.57
C PRO A 130 -2.12 15.91 -11.35
N PHE A 131 -3.23 15.49 -11.98
CA PHE A 131 -3.85 14.19 -11.72
C PHE A 131 -3.19 13.02 -12.46
N ASP A 132 -2.46 13.30 -13.54
CA ASP A 132 -1.66 12.34 -14.29
C ASP A 132 -0.72 11.50 -13.41
N TYR A 133 -0.12 12.12 -12.39
CA TYR A 133 0.73 11.45 -11.40
C TYR A 133 0.00 10.35 -10.62
N PHE A 134 -1.29 10.52 -10.33
CA PHE A 134 -2.07 9.51 -9.61
C PHE A 134 -2.45 8.35 -10.51
N ILE A 135 -2.73 8.64 -11.79
CA ILE A 135 -2.97 7.59 -12.77
C ILE A 135 -1.70 6.78 -13.00
N GLU A 136 -0.54 7.43 -13.14
CA GLU A 136 0.77 6.75 -13.15
C GLU A 136 0.90 5.77 -11.98
N THR A 137 0.61 6.25 -10.77
CA THR A 137 0.70 5.47 -9.54
C THR A 137 -0.24 4.26 -9.57
N LEU A 138 -1.48 4.41 -10.06
CA LEU A 138 -2.44 3.30 -10.21
C LEU A 138 -1.98 2.24 -11.20
N HIS A 139 -1.31 2.64 -12.27
CA HIS A 139 -0.79 1.72 -13.28
C HIS A 139 0.47 0.99 -12.79
N MET A 140 1.27 1.63 -11.95
CA MET A 140 2.52 1.04 -11.42
C MET A 140 2.28 0.09 -10.23
N PHE A 141 1.35 0.42 -9.34
CA PHE A 141 1.15 -0.32 -8.10
C PHE A 141 -0.18 -1.07 -8.11
N GLY A 142 -0.13 -2.39 -7.95
CA GLY A 142 -1.34 -3.23 -7.82
C GLY A 142 -2.03 -3.10 -6.46
N LYS A 143 -3.15 -3.82 -6.30
CA LYS A 143 -4.01 -3.77 -5.10
C LYS A 143 -3.28 -3.94 -3.77
N SER A 144 -2.20 -4.73 -3.73
CA SER A 144 -1.43 -4.97 -2.51
C SER A 144 -0.59 -3.78 -2.05
N ALA A 145 -0.15 -2.94 -2.98
CA ALA A 145 0.68 -1.77 -2.70
C ALA A 145 -0.17 -0.53 -2.40
N LEU A 146 -1.37 -0.42 -2.98
CA LEU A 146 -2.32 0.66 -2.71
C LEU A 146 -3.36 0.29 -1.64
N TYR A 147 -2.91 -0.36 -0.56
CA TYR A 147 -3.79 -0.65 0.57
C TYR A 147 -4.05 0.65 1.37
N PRO A 148 -5.32 1.06 1.60
CA PRO A 148 -5.64 2.34 2.24
C PRO A 148 -4.94 2.58 3.58
N CYS A 149 -4.68 1.50 4.33
CA CYS A 149 -3.96 1.55 5.60
C CYS A 149 -2.56 2.18 5.48
N TYR A 150 -1.87 2.06 4.33
CA TYR A 150 -0.53 2.65 4.16
C TYR A 150 -0.56 4.17 4.17
N GLY A 151 -1.55 4.81 3.53
CA GLY A 151 -1.72 6.25 3.62
C GLY A 151 -2.00 6.71 5.05
N HIS A 152 -2.77 5.94 5.81
CA HIS A 152 -2.97 6.21 7.24
C HIS A 152 -1.69 6.00 8.08
N CYS A 153 -0.79 5.12 7.64
CA CYS A 153 0.55 4.98 8.21
C CYS A 153 1.54 6.06 7.78
N GLY A 154 1.05 7.13 7.16
CA GLY A 154 1.87 8.29 6.79
C GLY A 154 2.73 8.10 5.54
N LEU A 155 2.58 6.97 4.83
CA LEU A 155 3.35 6.73 3.61
C LEU A 155 2.95 7.73 2.53
N LYS A 156 3.95 8.14 1.77
CA LYS A 156 3.82 8.93 0.56
C LYS A 156 4.03 8.04 -0.67
N ILE A 157 3.64 8.54 -1.83
CA ILE A 157 3.81 7.81 -3.09
C ILE A 157 5.28 7.33 -3.30
N PRO A 158 6.33 8.14 -3.04
CA PRO A 158 7.72 7.68 -3.10
C PRO A 158 8.05 6.51 -2.17
N ASP A 159 7.41 6.42 -1.00
CA ASP A 159 7.62 5.32 -0.05
C ASP A 159 7.13 3.99 -0.63
N LEU A 160 6.14 4.00 -1.52
CA LEU A 160 5.66 2.81 -2.22
C LEU A 160 6.75 2.23 -3.14
N TYR A 161 7.52 3.08 -3.83
CA TYR A 161 8.66 2.65 -4.63
C TYR A 161 9.77 2.05 -3.76
N ILE A 162 10.08 2.71 -2.63
CA ILE A 162 11.07 2.24 -1.67
C ILE A 162 10.68 0.86 -1.11
N LEU A 163 9.39 0.65 -0.83
CA LEU A 163 8.86 -0.63 -0.38
C LEU A 163 9.05 -1.74 -1.41
N GLU A 164 8.76 -1.46 -2.69
CA GLU A 164 8.95 -2.44 -3.76
C GLU A 164 10.43 -2.76 -4.02
N GLU A 165 11.29 -1.73 -4.04
CA GLU A 165 12.73 -1.86 -4.31
C GLU A 165 13.47 -2.58 -3.17
N HIS A 166 13.15 -2.23 -1.92
CA HIS A 166 13.86 -2.71 -0.74
C HIS A 166 13.06 -3.70 0.10
N ARG A 167 12.07 -4.37 -0.50
CA ARG A 167 11.18 -5.30 0.19
C ARG A 167 11.83 -6.27 1.16
N ASN A 168 12.98 -6.83 0.79
CA ASN A 168 13.69 -7.84 1.58
C ASN A 168 14.78 -7.25 2.49
N HIS A 169 14.92 -5.93 2.54
CA HIS A 169 16.00 -5.22 3.24
C HIS A 169 15.41 -4.31 4.32
N VAL A 170 15.03 -4.89 5.45
CA VAL A 170 14.42 -4.18 6.60
C VAL A 170 15.21 -2.94 6.99
N ASP A 171 16.53 -3.02 7.04
CA ASP A 171 17.38 -1.90 7.47
C ASP A 171 17.27 -0.70 6.51
N GLU A 172 17.17 -0.94 5.21
CA GLU A 172 16.95 0.12 4.22
C GLU A 172 15.54 0.72 4.35
N LEU A 173 14.52 -0.11 4.61
CA LEU A 173 13.16 0.38 4.85
C LEU A 173 13.08 1.27 6.09
N LEU A 174 13.68 0.85 7.21
CA LEU A 174 13.72 1.62 8.46
C LEU A 174 14.42 2.97 8.24
N LYS A 175 15.53 2.97 7.50
CA LYS A 175 16.32 4.17 7.23
C LYS A 175 15.58 5.18 6.35
N ARG A 176 14.83 4.71 5.35
CA ARG A 176 14.23 5.57 4.31
C ARG A 176 12.81 6.00 4.63
N ILE A 177 12.00 5.10 5.20
CA ILE A 177 10.57 5.34 5.50
C ILE A 177 10.36 5.79 6.95
N GLY A 178 11.28 5.40 7.85
CA GLY A 178 11.22 5.68 9.28
C GLY A 178 10.59 4.55 10.09
N THR A 179 11.16 4.29 11.28
CA THR A 179 10.82 3.13 12.12
C THR A 179 9.34 3.03 12.48
N ASP A 180 8.69 4.11 12.92
CA ASP A 180 7.28 4.08 13.31
C ASP A 180 6.36 3.80 12.11
N ASN A 181 6.67 4.35 10.94
CA ASN A 181 5.94 4.06 9.71
C ASN A 181 6.10 2.58 9.32
N VAL A 182 7.31 2.01 9.45
CA VAL A 182 7.57 0.59 9.19
C VAL A 182 6.82 -0.33 10.17
N TYR A 183 6.73 0.04 11.45
CA TYR A 183 5.86 -0.66 12.40
C TYR A 183 4.39 -0.61 11.96
N CYS A 184 3.92 0.55 11.53
CA CYS A 184 2.53 0.76 11.15
C CYS A 184 2.15 -0.05 9.89
N ILE A 185 2.96 -0.02 8.83
CA ILE A 185 2.69 -0.82 7.63
C ILE A 185 2.79 -2.32 7.89
N THR A 186 3.63 -2.74 8.83
CA THR A 186 3.69 -4.15 9.25
C THR A 186 2.40 -4.53 9.95
N ALA A 187 1.89 -3.67 10.85
CA ALA A 187 0.58 -3.86 11.47
C ALA A 187 -0.55 -3.92 10.44
N CYS A 188 -0.58 -3.04 9.44
CA CYS A 188 -1.54 -3.08 8.33
C CYS A 188 -1.53 -4.41 7.58
N LYS A 189 -0.34 -4.97 7.33
CA LYS A 189 -0.18 -6.24 6.60
C LYS A 189 -0.71 -7.43 7.39
N VAL A 190 -0.50 -7.45 8.71
CA VAL A 190 -1.04 -8.51 9.58
C VAL A 190 -2.56 -8.38 9.67
N GLU A 191 -3.07 -7.17 9.83
CA GLU A 191 -4.52 -6.92 9.92
C GLU A 191 -5.28 -7.38 8.68
N ARG A 192 -4.74 -7.12 7.49
CA ARG A 192 -5.36 -7.54 6.23
C ARG A 192 -5.65 -9.05 6.14
N LYS A 193 -4.95 -9.88 6.92
CA LYS A 193 -5.04 -11.35 6.81
C LYS A 193 -5.81 -12.00 7.96
N GLU A 194 -6.08 -11.28 9.05
CA GLU A 194 -6.43 -11.90 10.32
C GLU A 194 -7.60 -11.18 11.03
N ASP A 195 -8.54 -11.95 11.56
CA ASP A 195 -9.64 -11.40 12.35
C ASP A 195 -9.18 -10.88 13.72
N ASN A 196 -8.14 -11.48 14.29
CA ASN A 196 -7.48 -11.02 15.52
C ASN A 196 -5.96 -10.88 15.30
N PRO A 197 -5.50 -9.77 14.71
CA PRO A 197 -4.11 -9.61 14.25
C PRO A 197 -3.08 -9.68 15.37
N ALA A 198 -3.38 -9.11 16.54
CA ALA A 198 -2.47 -9.12 17.68
C ALA A 198 -2.28 -10.54 18.24
N LEU A 199 -3.37 -11.32 18.35
CA LEU A 199 -3.30 -12.72 18.78
C LEU A 199 -2.58 -13.60 17.73
N ALA A 200 -2.87 -13.38 16.45
CA ALA A 200 -2.22 -14.09 15.36
C ALA A 200 -0.70 -13.83 15.37
N LEU A 201 -0.29 -12.57 15.54
CA LEU A 201 1.11 -12.18 15.69
C LEU A 201 1.75 -12.83 16.92
N TYR A 202 1.10 -12.77 18.09
CA TYR A 202 1.59 -13.42 19.31
C TYR A 202 1.81 -14.93 19.12
N THR A 203 0.83 -15.61 18.53
CA THR A 203 0.88 -17.06 18.29
C THR A 203 2.02 -17.40 17.33
N MET A 204 2.13 -16.67 16.23
CA MET A 204 3.19 -16.83 15.25
C MET A 204 4.59 -16.66 15.88
N LEU A 205 4.79 -15.58 16.63
CA LEU A 205 6.09 -15.30 17.27
C LEU A 205 6.43 -16.34 18.35
N SER A 206 5.44 -16.80 19.12
CA SER A 206 5.60 -17.89 20.09
C SER A 206 6.09 -19.17 19.41
N GLU A 207 5.49 -19.54 18.28
CA GLU A 207 5.89 -20.70 17.51
C GLU A 207 7.32 -20.58 16.94
N ILE A 208 7.74 -19.40 16.50
CA ILE A 208 9.13 -19.18 16.04
C ILE A 208 10.11 -19.47 17.17
N ILE A 209 9.83 -18.92 18.36
CA ILE A 209 10.69 -19.06 19.54
C ILE A 209 10.77 -20.53 19.93
N ASP A 210 9.63 -21.23 20.01
CA ASP A 210 9.57 -22.63 20.45
C ASP A 210 10.26 -23.59 19.47
N ARG A 211 10.32 -23.25 18.18
CA ARG A 211 11.00 -24.07 17.15
C ARG A 211 12.52 -23.89 17.13
N ARG A 212 13.07 -22.83 17.73
CA ARG A 212 14.52 -22.57 17.75
C ARG A 212 15.19 -23.22 18.96
N LEU A 213 16.48 -23.58 18.81
CA LEU A 213 17.27 -24.13 19.92
C LEU A 213 17.32 -23.10 21.06
N LYS A 214 17.01 -23.51 22.29
CA LYS A 214 17.04 -22.61 23.45
C LYS A 214 18.43 -21.99 23.62
N ASP A 215 18.49 -20.68 23.50
CA ASP A 215 19.63 -19.83 23.81
C ASP A 215 19.14 -18.59 24.58
N ASP A 216 20.08 -17.76 25.04
CA ASP A 216 19.76 -16.57 25.83
C ASP A 216 18.89 -15.58 25.02
N LYS A 217 19.09 -15.48 23.70
CA LYS A 217 18.31 -14.60 22.81
C LYS A 217 16.84 -15.02 22.69
N ASN A 218 16.57 -16.32 22.65
CA ASN A 218 15.20 -16.85 22.67
C ASN A 218 14.51 -16.60 24.03
N THR A 219 15.26 -16.63 25.13
CA THR A 219 14.74 -16.31 26.46
C THR A 219 14.37 -14.83 26.57
N GLU A 220 15.22 -13.94 26.07
CA GLU A 220 14.94 -12.50 25.98
C GLU A 220 13.72 -12.19 25.10
N ALA A 221 13.65 -12.79 23.91
CA ALA A 221 12.51 -12.62 23.01
C ALA A 221 11.19 -13.09 23.65
N LYS A 222 11.22 -14.26 24.31
CA LYS A 222 10.05 -14.80 25.01
C LYS A 222 9.59 -13.90 26.15
N ALA A 223 10.52 -13.42 26.98
CA ALA A 223 10.20 -12.50 28.06
C ALA A 223 9.59 -11.20 27.53
N ALA A 224 10.13 -10.65 26.43
CA ALA A 224 9.56 -9.48 25.79
C ALA A 224 8.15 -9.74 25.23
N LEU A 225 7.92 -10.90 24.60
CA LEU A 225 6.62 -11.29 24.06
C LEU A 225 5.55 -11.41 25.17
N GLU A 226 5.87 -12.12 26.26
CA GLU A 226 4.97 -12.31 27.40
C GLU A 226 4.68 -10.96 28.09
N LYS A 227 5.71 -10.16 28.37
CA LYS A 227 5.55 -8.83 28.96
C LYS A 227 4.69 -7.91 28.11
N CYS A 228 4.91 -7.90 26.79
CA CYS A 228 4.17 -7.03 25.90
C CYS A 228 2.73 -7.49 25.75
N TYR A 229 2.47 -8.76 25.43
CA TYR A 229 1.14 -9.26 25.11
C TYR A 229 0.36 -9.73 26.34
N THR A 230 0.93 -10.64 27.13
CA THR A 230 0.26 -11.27 28.27
C THR A 230 0.04 -10.30 29.42
N ASP A 231 1.03 -9.47 29.75
CA ASP A 231 0.89 -8.45 30.80
C ASP A 231 0.22 -7.17 30.29
N GLY A 232 -0.13 -7.12 28.99
CA GLY A 232 -0.84 -6.02 28.36
C GLY A 232 -0.04 -4.72 28.26
N GLU A 233 1.28 -4.74 28.40
CA GLU A 233 2.09 -3.51 28.36
C GLU A 233 1.99 -2.78 27.02
N TYR A 234 1.72 -3.50 25.92
CA TYR A 234 1.56 -2.89 24.61
C TYR A 234 0.49 -1.79 24.60
N GLN A 235 -0.58 -1.93 25.39
CA GLN A 235 -1.68 -0.95 25.45
C GLN A 235 -1.22 0.43 25.99
N LYS A 236 -0.08 0.49 26.68
CA LYS A 236 0.52 1.72 27.21
C LYS A 236 1.45 2.40 26.20
N VAL A 237 1.80 1.72 25.11
CA VAL A 237 2.71 2.27 24.09
C VAL A 237 1.99 3.37 23.30
N GLU A 238 2.59 4.55 23.23
CA GLU A 238 2.01 5.65 22.45
C GLU A 238 2.30 5.51 20.94
N MET A 239 1.29 5.86 20.14
CA MET A 239 1.46 6.08 18.69
C MET A 239 2.35 7.31 18.49
N ALA A 240 3.27 7.24 17.54
CA ALA A 240 4.18 8.35 17.28
C ALA A 240 3.50 9.44 16.44
N GLY A 241 3.65 10.71 16.85
CA GLY A 241 3.30 11.89 16.05
C GLY A 241 1.91 11.83 15.41
N SER A 242 1.86 12.14 14.10
CA SER A 242 0.63 12.18 13.30
C SER A 242 -0.03 10.81 13.12
N LEU A 243 0.68 9.69 13.33
CA LEU A 243 0.07 8.35 13.26
C LEU A 243 -1.00 8.17 14.34
N GLY A 244 -0.84 8.83 15.49
CA GLY A 244 -1.82 8.82 16.57
C GLY A 244 -3.14 9.51 16.20
N GLU A 245 -3.12 10.39 15.20
CA GLU A 245 -4.28 11.12 14.69
C GLU A 245 -4.96 10.35 13.55
N THR A 246 -4.18 9.72 12.66
CA THR A 246 -4.70 9.01 11.48
C THR A 246 -5.21 7.60 11.76
N ILE A 247 -4.66 6.92 12.78
CA ILE A 247 -5.06 5.56 13.14
C ILE A 247 -5.99 5.63 14.37
N PRO A 248 -7.27 5.24 14.28
CA PRO A 248 -8.21 5.38 15.40
C PRO A 248 -7.79 4.61 16.66
N LYS A 249 -8.16 5.15 17.84
CA LYS A 249 -8.05 4.42 19.12
C LYS A 249 -8.95 3.18 19.09
N GLY A 250 -8.44 2.04 19.58
CA GLY A 250 -9.15 0.77 19.57
C GLY A 250 -9.22 0.07 18.21
N SER A 251 -8.50 0.57 17.20
CA SER A 251 -8.37 -0.15 15.92
C SER A 251 -7.39 -1.30 16.03
N LYS A 252 -7.64 -2.40 15.31
CA LYS A 252 -6.76 -3.57 15.28
C LYS A 252 -5.34 -3.23 14.81
N VAL A 253 -5.21 -2.29 13.88
CA VAL A 253 -3.92 -1.79 13.38
C VAL A 253 -3.13 -1.11 14.50
N ARG A 254 -3.78 -0.25 15.31
CA ARG A 254 -3.14 0.40 16.46
C ARG A 254 -2.61 -0.61 17.46
N ASP A 255 -3.44 -1.57 17.86
CA ASP A 255 -3.07 -2.59 18.84
C ASP A 255 -1.87 -3.42 18.34
N THR A 256 -1.88 -3.78 17.06
CA THR A 256 -0.80 -4.55 16.42
C THR A 256 0.48 -3.72 16.32
N TYR A 257 0.39 -2.44 15.93
CA TYR A 257 1.53 -1.52 15.92
C TYR A 257 2.14 -1.39 17.32
N GLN A 258 1.30 -1.20 18.34
CA GLN A 258 1.73 -1.04 19.72
C GLN A 258 2.40 -2.30 20.25
N LEU A 259 1.89 -3.48 19.89
CA LEU A 259 2.50 -4.77 20.20
C LEU A 259 3.88 -4.90 19.55
N LEU A 260 3.98 -4.68 18.23
CA LEU A 260 5.24 -4.72 17.49
C LEU A 260 6.29 -3.76 18.07
N LYS A 261 5.86 -2.55 18.43
CA LYS A 261 6.71 -1.50 19.02
C LYS A 261 7.12 -1.83 20.45
N CYS A 262 6.23 -2.36 21.26
CA CYS A 262 6.53 -2.83 22.62
C CYS A 262 7.63 -3.89 22.59
N MET A 263 7.51 -4.85 21.68
CA MET A 263 8.49 -5.94 21.52
C MET A 263 9.78 -5.49 20.85
N LYS A 264 9.80 -4.30 20.24
CA LYS A 264 10.91 -3.79 19.44
C LYS A 264 11.33 -4.79 18.36
N VAL A 265 10.38 -5.28 17.56
CA VAL A 265 10.67 -6.41 16.65
C VAL A 265 11.76 -6.12 15.62
N PHE A 266 12.06 -4.84 15.33
CA PHE A 266 13.14 -4.46 14.42
C PHE A 266 14.50 -4.26 15.11
N GLU A 267 14.62 -4.60 16.39
CA GLU A 267 15.86 -4.61 17.16
C GLU A 267 16.25 -6.05 17.53
N GLU A 268 17.45 -6.25 18.06
CA GLU A 268 17.80 -7.54 18.68
C GLU A 268 16.93 -7.79 19.94
N PRO A 269 16.57 -9.06 20.22
CA PRO A 269 16.93 -10.28 19.49
C PRO A 269 16.05 -10.58 18.27
N TRP A 270 14.89 -9.94 18.15
CA TRP A 270 13.85 -10.26 17.17
C TRP A 270 14.33 -10.20 15.73
N ILE A 271 15.05 -9.15 15.33
CA ILE A 271 15.48 -9.00 13.93
C ILE A 271 16.32 -10.19 13.45
N ASN A 272 17.09 -10.83 14.34
CA ASN A 272 17.86 -12.03 14.03
C ASN A 272 16.99 -13.28 13.99
N LEU A 273 15.99 -13.37 14.87
CA LEU A 273 15.01 -14.47 14.89
C LEU A 273 14.06 -14.45 13.68
N MET A 274 13.97 -13.33 12.98
CA MET A 274 13.11 -13.18 11.80
C MET A 274 13.87 -13.27 10.47
N ARG A 275 15.21 -13.13 10.48
CA ARG A 275 16.07 -13.24 9.29
C ARG A 275 16.52 -14.66 8.94
N ASN A 276 16.56 -15.54 9.94
CA ASN A 276 17.07 -16.92 9.85
C ASN A 276 15.94 -17.96 9.82
#